data_AF-A0A353Z9Q7-F1
#
_entry.id   AF-A0A353Z9Q7-F1
#
_cell.length_a   1.000
_cell.length_b   1.000
_cell.length_c   1.000
_cell.angle_alpha   90.00
_cell.angle_beta   90.00
_cell.angle_gamma   90.00
#
_symmetry.space_group_name_H-M   'P 1'
#
loop_
_entity.id
_entity.type
_entity.pdbx_description
1 polymer ?
#
loop_
_entity_poly.entity_id
_entity_poly.type
_entity_poly.pdbx_seq_one_letter_code
_entity_poly.pdbx_strand_id
1 'polypeptide(L)'
;MKLPIVFGLLTALFWGLYGPVLADSRGDLKSPFKPYLLIGLAYLLWGIGGGVVGMLQKGDNWNFPAGGTTLGFIAGSLGAFGALTLTLAMYNGGKPYIVMPIVFGGAVTVSALVSVWKERGHTQINPLLFVGILGVVVSAALVAYCTPHAAPPGPKPAGDASKGAPPSPTKPA
;
A
#
# COMPACT_ATOMS: atom_id res chain seq x y z
N MET A 1 -15.90 -15.91 -15.81
CA MET A 1 -15.85 -14.46 -15.51
C MET A 1 -16.19 -14.08 -14.06
N LYS A 2 -17.11 -14.75 -13.35
CA LYS A 2 -17.53 -14.33 -12.00
C LYS A 2 -16.41 -14.38 -10.94
N LEU A 3 -15.64 -15.48 -10.90
CA LEU A 3 -14.64 -15.71 -9.85
C LEU A 3 -13.44 -14.74 -9.87
N PRO A 4 -12.83 -14.40 -11.02
CA PRO A 4 -11.76 -13.39 -11.08
C PRO A 4 -12.21 -12.00 -10.61
N ILE A 5 -13.46 -11.62 -10.91
CA ILE A 5 -14.01 -10.33 -10.46
C ILE A 5 -14.14 -10.32 -8.94
N VAL A 6 -14.64 -11.42 -8.34
CA VAL A 6 -14.73 -11.56 -6.87
C VAL A 6 -13.35 -11.43 -6.22
N PHE A 7 -12.33 -12.14 -6.73
CA PHE A 7 -10.98 -12.02 -6.20
C PHE A 7 -10.39 -10.63 -6.41
N GLY A 8 -10.65 -9.98 -7.54
CA GLY A 8 -10.25 -8.60 -7.80
C GLY A 8 -10.87 -7.60 -6.80
N LEU A 9 -12.16 -7.77 -6.48
CA LEU A 9 -12.84 -6.95 -5.47
C LEU A 9 -12.27 -7.20 -4.06
N LEU A 10 -11.95 -8.46 -3.72
CA LEU A 10 -11.28 -8.78 -2.47
C LEU A 10 -9.87 -8.18 -2.40
N THR A 11 -9.12 -8.21 -3.50
CA THR A 11 -7.83 -7.52 -3.59
C THR A 11 -7.99 -6.02 -3.35
N ALA A 12 -8.98 -5.37 -3.97
CA ALA A 12 -9.27 -3.96 -3.74
C ALA A 12 -9.66 -3.66 -2.28
N LEU A 13 -10.43 -4.55 -1.65
CA LEU A 13 -10.78 -4.44 -0.23
C LEU A 13 -9.54 -4.49 0.67
N PHE A 14 -8.68 -5.51 0.51
CA PHE A 14 -7.48 -5.66 1.35
C PHE A 14 -6.50 -4.49 1.16
N TRP A 15 -6.29 -4.04 -0.09
CA TRP A 15 -5.43 -2.88 -0.36
C TRP A 15 -6.05 -1.55 0.10
N GLY A 16 -7.37 -1.42 0.06
CA GLY A 16 -8.07 -0.25 0.60
C GLY A 16 -7.92 -0.15 2.12
N LEU A 17 -8.04 -1.27 2.84
CA LEU A 17 -7.86 -1.34 4.29
C LEU A 17 -6.39 -1.23 4.72
N TYR A 18 -5.46 -1.63 3.86
CA TYR A 18 -4.02 -1.59 4.16
C TYR A 18 -3.52 -0.20 4.55
N GLY A 19 -3.93 0.86 3.85
CA GLY A 19 -3.44 2.22 4.10
C GLY A 19 -3.73 2.73 5.53
N PRO A 20 -5.00 2.73 5.97
CA PRO A 20 -5.37 3.09 7.34
C PRO A 20 -4.68 2.22 8.40
N VAL A 21 -4.72 0.89 8.25
CA VAL A 21 -4.09 -0.04 9.22
C VAL A 21 -2.58 0.19 9.32
N LEU A 22 -1.91 0.49 8.20
CA LEU A 22 -0.50 0.83 8.21
C LEU A 22 -0.22 2.17 8.89
N ALA A 23 -1.09 3.17 8.71
CA ALA A 23 -0.97 4.46 9.39
C ALA A 23 -1.07 4.29 10.91
N ASP A 24 -2.04 3.50 11.37
CA ASP A 24 -2.21 3.18 12.80
C ASP A 24 -0.98 2.44 13.35
N SER A 25 -0.51 1.40 12.65
CA SER A 25 0.68 0.64 13.03
C SER A 25 1.93 1.52 13.17
N ARG A 26 2.12 2.50 12.29
CA ARG A 26 3.22 3.47 12.37
C ARG A 26 3.08 4.41 13.57
N GLY A 27 1.86 4.83 13.87
CA GLY A 27 1.54 5.64 15.04
C GLY A 27 1.91 4.92 16.34
N ASP A 28 1.46 3.68 16.48
CA ASP A 28 1.69 2.86 17.68
C ASP A 28 3.15 2.47 17.85
N LEU A 29 3.80 1.99 16.79
CA LEU A 29 5.19 1.54 16.84
C LEU A 29 6.20 2.69 16.84
N LYS A 30 5.74 3.94 16.59
CA LYS A 30 6.55 5.15 16.45
C LYS A 30 7.76 4.96 15.53
N SER A 31 7.59 4.13 14.49
CA SER A 31 8.66 3.78 13.56
C SER A 31 8.08 3.47 12.18
N PRO A 32 8.65 4.02 11.10
CA PRO A 32 8.23 3.72 9.72
C PRO A 32 8.72 2.34 9.25
N PHE A 33 9.86 1.86 9.77
CA PHE A 33 10.52 0.65 9.28
C PHE A 33 10.11 -0.62 10.03
N LYS A 34 9.66 -0.52 11.29
CA LYS A 34 9.13 -1.69 12.01
C LYS A 34 7.89 -2.29 11.32
N PRO A 35 6.86 -1.50 10.93
CA PRO A 35 5.76 -2.02 10.12
C PRO A 35 6.24 -2.56 8.76
N TYR A 36 7.22 -1.91 8.11
CA TYR A 36 7.77 -2.38 6.85
C TYR A 36 8.44 -3.76 6.95
N LEU A 37 9.19 -4.02 8.03
CA LEU A 37 9.73 -5.34 8.31
C LEU A 37 8.61 -6.39 8.47
N LEU A 38 7.55 -6.05 9.21
CA LEU A 38 6.39 -6.94 9.39
C LEU A 38 5.64 -7.20 8.07
N ILE A 39 5.55 -6.21 7.19
CA ILE A 39 5.03 -6.39 5.83
C ILE A 39 5.88 -7.40 5.05
N GLY A 40 7.22 -7.28 5.11
CA GLY A 40 8.13 -8.22 4.47
C GLY A 40 7.95 -9.66 4.98
N LEU A 41 7.82 -9.83 6.30
CA LEU A 41 7.53 -11.14 6.89
C LEU A 41 6.18 -11.70 6.44
N ALA A 42 5.14 -10.87 6.40
CA ALA A 42 3.83 -11.28 5.89
C ALA A 42 3.90 -11.69 4.41
N TYR A 43 4.67 -10.99 3.58
CA TYR A 43 4.86 -11.35 2.17
C TYR A 43 5.59 -12.67 2.01
N LEU A 44 6.58 -12.98 2.86
CA LEU A 44 7.23 -14.28 2.86
C LEU A 44 6.24 -15.39 3.22
N LEU A 45 5.49 -15.21 4.30
CA LEU A 45 4.52 -16.20 4.80
C LEU A 45 3.42 -16.48 3.77
N TRP A 46 2.76 -15.44 3.27
CA TRP A 46 1.64 -15.60 2.34
C TRP A 46 2.09 -15.87 0.91
N GLY A 47 3.21 -15.31 0.48
CA GLY A 47 3.77 -15.53 -0.85
C GLY A 47 4.28 -16.96 -1.03
N ILE A 48 5.11 -17.45 -0.10
CA ILE A 48 5.61 -18.82 -0.15
C ILE A 48 4.50 -19.79 0.21
N GLY A 49 3.82 -19.58 1.35
CA GLY A 49 2.79 -20.50 1.83
C GLY A 49 1.63 -20.64 0.84
N GLY A 50 1.10 -19.52 0.35
CA GLY A 50 0.03 -19.51 -0.66
C GLY A 50 0.47 -20.13 -1.98
N GLY A 51 1.70 -19.85 -2.43
CA GLY A 51 2.27 -20.45 -3.64
C GLY A 51 2.39 -21.97 -3.53
N VAL A 52 2.95 -22.47 -2.44
CA VAL A 52 3.10 -23.93 -2.19
C VAL A 52 1.74 -24.61 -2.11
N VAL A 53 0.78 -24.05 -1.35
CA VAL A 53 -0.58 -24.60 -1.28
C VAL A 53 -1.24 -24.64 -2.66
N GLY A 54 -1.07 -23.58 -3.46
CA GLY A 54 -1.57 -23.52 -4.83
C GLY A 54 -0.96 -24.60 -5.73
N MET A 55 0.36 -24.77 -5.69
CA MET A 55 1.07 -25.83 -6.44
C MET A 55 0.58 -27.22 -6.03
N LEU A 56 0.44 -27.49 -4.74
CA LEU A 56 -0.05 -28.77 -4.22
C LEU A 56 -1.49 -29.05 -4.67
N GLN A 57 -2.38 -28.05 -4.63
CA GLN A 57 -3.77 -28.19 -5.09
C GLN A 57 -3.88 -28.42 -6.61
N LYS A 58 -2.92 -27.91 -7.38
CA LYS A 58 -2.89 -28.06 -8.84
C LYS A 58 -2.10 -29.30 -9.30
N GLY A 59 -1.43 -30.00 -8.40
CA GLY A 59 -0.57 -31.13 -8.75
C GLY A 59 0.67 -30.69 -9.53
N ASP A 60 1.13 -29.45 -9.33
CA ASP A 60 2.32 -28.94 -10.00
C ASP A 60 3.58 -29.68 -9.53
N ASN A 61 4.56 -29.75 -10.42
CA ASN A 61 5.88 -30.27 -10.09
C ASN A 61 6.80 -29.14 -9.62
N TRP A 62 7.87 -29.51 -8.91
CA TRP A 62 8.88 -28.59 -8.40
C TRP A 62 9.96 -28.27 -9.45
N ASN A 63 9.64 -28.38 -10.74
CA ASN A 63 10.57 -28.04 -11.81
C ASN A 63 10.43 -26.56 -12.17
N PHE A 64 11.49 -25.79 -11.95
CA PHE A 64 11.50 -24.35 -12.13
C PHE A 64 12.41 -23.96 -13.33
N PRO A 65 11.89 -23.92 -14.56
CA PRO A 65 12.70 -23.58 -15.74
C PRO A 65 13.24 -22.14 -15.64
N ALA A 66 14.53 -21.98 -15.94
CA ALA A 66 15.28 -20.74 -15.68
C ALA A 66 14.58 -19.46 -16.15
N GLY A 67 14.00 -19.46 -17.36
CA GLY A 67 13.30 -18.28 -17.90
C GLY A 67 12.09 -17.85 -17.07
N GLY A 68 11.23 -18.79 -16.68
CA GLY A 68 10.06 -18.51 -15.85
C GLY A 68 10.44 -18.12 -14.42
N THR A 69 11.43 -18.79 -13.87
CA THR A 69 11.95 -18.54 -12.51
C THR A 69 12.54 -17.14 -12.38
N THR A 70 13.37 -16.72 -13.34
CA THR A 70 13.97 -15.37 -13.32
C THR A 70 12.91 -14.29 -13.46
N LEU A 71 11.93 -14.45 -14.36
CA LEU A 71 10.84 -13.49 -14.50
C LEU A 71 9.96 -13.42 -13.25
N GLY A 72 9.67 -14.57 -12.62
CA GLY A 72 8.96 -14.64 -11.35
C GLY A 72 9.71 -13.91 -10.23
N PHE A 73 11.02 -14.10 -10.14
CA PHE A 73 11.87 -13.41 -9.17
C PHE A 73 11.94 -11.90 -9.42
N ILE A 74 12.05 -11.47 -10.68
CA ILE A 74 12.00 -10.05 -11.05
C ILE A 74 10.64 -9.45 -10.68
N ALA A 75 9.54 -10.15 -10.96
CA ALA A 75 8.20 -9.70 -10.59
C ALA A 75 8.04 -9.54 -9.07
N GLY A 76 8.51 -10.51 -8.28
CA GLY A 76 8.54 -10.40 -6.82
C GLY A 76 9.40 -9.22 -6.34
N SER A 77 10.56 -9.02 -6.97
CA SER A 77 11.46 -7.91 -6.66
C SER A 77 10.82 -6.54 -6.93
N LEU A 78 10.11 -6.38 -8.06
CA LEU A 78 9.36 -5.16 -8.39
C LEU A 78 8.29 -4.85 -7.33
N GLY A 79 7.59 -5.87 -6.84
CA GLY A 79 6.64 -5.72 -5.74
C GLY A 79 7.29 -5.26 -4.43
N ALA A 80 8.44 -5.86 -4.07
CA ALA A 80 9.19 -5.47 -2.88
C ALA A 80 9.71 -4.02 -2.94
N PHE A 81 10.28 -3.60 -4.09
CA PHE A 81 10.68 -2.21 -4.30
C PHE A 81 9.48 -1.25 -4.28
N GLY A 82 8.32 -1.65 -4.81
CA GLY A 82 7.08 -0.91 -4.69
C GLY A 82 6.68 -0.66 -3.23
N ALA A 83 6.71 -1.70 -2.39
CA ALA A 83 6.41 -1.58 -0.97
C ALA A 83 7.43 -0.70 -0.22
N LEU A 84 8.72 -0.78 -0.60
CA LEU A 84 9.77 0.08 -0.03
C LEU A 84 9.53 1.56 -0.37
N THR A 85 9.30 1.87 -1.65
CA THR A 85 9.09 3.25 -2.11
C THR A 85 7.80 3.85 -1.55
N LEU A 86 6.73 3.06 -1.42
CA LEU A 86 5.52 3.46 -0.69
C LEU A 86 5.84 3.78 0.79
N THR A 87 6.67 2.95 1.42
CA THR A 87 7.07 3.16 2.81
C THR A 87 7.84 4.47 2.97
N LEU A 88 8.77 4.75 2.06
CA LEU A 88 9.55 5.98 2.01
C LEU A 88 8.68 7.20 1.70
N ALA A 89 7.69 7.09 0.81
CA ALA A 89 6.76 8.18 0.53
C ALA A 89 5.98 8.60 1.80
N MET A 90 5.49 7.62 2.56
CA MET A 90 4.83 7.87 3.84
C MET A 90 5.80 8.35 4.93
N TYR A 91 7.05 7.88 4.93
CA TYR A 91 8.08 8.36 5.86
C TYR A 91 8.39 9.85 5.67
N ASN A 92 8.42 10.31 4.42
CA ASN A 92 8.66 11.71 4.07
C ASN A 92 7.39 12.59 4.19
N GLY A 93 6.43 12.22 5.05
CA GLY A 93 5.24 13.01 5.33
C GLY A 93 4.09 12.85 4.32
N GLY A 94 4.18 11.87 3.41
CA GLY A 94 3.08 11.52 2.52
C GLY A 94 1.84 11.08 3.31
N LYS A 95 0.67 11.51 2.85
CA LYS A 95 -0.60 11.16 3.49
C LYS A 95 -1.26 9.99 2.75
N PRO A 96 -1.78 8.95 3.44
CA PRO A 96 -2.33 7.76 2.77
C PRO A 96 -3.39 8.08 1.71
N TYR A 97 -4.27 9.05 1.98
CA TYR A 97 -5.32 9.46 1.06
C TYR A 97 -4.83 10.15 -0.22
N ILE A 98 -3.59 10.69 -0.23
CA ILE A 98 -2.97 11.25 -1.44
C ILE A 98 -2.16 10.19 -2.16
N VAL A 99 -1.33 9.46 -1.41
CA VAL A 99 -0.35 8.54 -2.01
C VAL A 99 -1.00 7.26 -2.52
N MET A 100 -2.05 6.75 -1.85
CA MET A 100 -2.72 5.52 -2.32
C MET A 100 -3.38 5.70 -3.69
N PRO A 101 -4.18 6.75 -3.97
CA PRO A 101 -4.70 6.98 -5.31
C PRO A 101 -3.61 7.13 -6.37
N ILE A 102 -2.49 7.79 -6.05
CA ILE A 102 -1.34 7.92 -6.98
C ILE A 102 -0.74 6.55 -7.29
N VAL A 103 -0.51 5.71 -6.28
CA VAL A 103 0.09 4.38 -6.45
C VAL A 103 -0.81 3.49 -7.31
N PHE A 104 -2.09 3.37 -6.98
CA PHE A 104 -2.99 2.48 -7.70
C PHE A 104 -3.38 3.01 -9.09
N GLY A 105 -3.69 4.31 -9.20
CA GLY A 105 -3.98 4.92 -10.50
C GLY A 105 -2.76 4.93 -11.43
N GLY A 106 -1.58 5.20 -10.86
CA GLY A 106 -0.31 5.12 -11.56
C GLY A 106 0.03 3.70 -12.02
N ALA A 107 -0.17 2.69 -11.18
CA ALA A 107 0.09 1.29 -11.53
C ALA A 107 -0.76 0.82 -12.73
N VAL A 108 -2.07 1.14 -12.72
CA VAL A 108 -2.96 0.84 -13.86
C VAL A 108 -2.49 1.55 -15.13
N THR A 109 -2.10 2.81 -15.02
CA THR A 109 -1.59 3.61 -16.15
C THR A 109 -0.29 3.04 -16.72
N VAL A 110 0.69 2.73 -15.87
CA VAL A 110 1.97 2.14 -16.29
C VAL A 110 1.73 0.78 -16.96
N SER A 111 0.86 -0.06 -16.41
CA SER A 111 0.51 -1.35 -17.00
C SER A 111 -0.10 -1.18 -18.40
N ALA A 112 -1.03 -0.24 -18.58
CA ALA A 112 -1.61 0.07 -19.88
C ALA A 112 -0.56 0.55 -20.90
N LEU A 113 0.37 1.42 -20.49
CA LEU A 113 1.45 1.91 -21.35
C LEU A 113 2.44 0.80 -21.74
N VAL A 114 2.78 -0.10 -20.82
CA VAL A 114 3.62 -1.27 -21.12
C VAL A 114 2.91 -2.19 -22.12
N SER A 115 1.60 -2.41 -21.98
CA SER A 115 0.84 -3.17 -22.97
C SER A 115 0.82 -2.48 -24.34
N VAL A 116 0.59 -1.17 -24.38
CA VAL A 116 0.70 -0.38 -25.63
C VAL A 116 2.07 -0.56 -26.26
N TRP A 117 3.14 -0.51 -25.47
CA TRP A 117 4.51 -0.67 -25.96
C TRP A 117 4.77 -2.07 -26.52
N LYS A 118 4.32 -3.12 -25.83
CA LYS A 118 4.47 -4.51 -26.27
C LYS A 118 3.69 -4.83 -27.54
N GLU A 119 2.52 -4.22 -27.71
CA GLU A 119 1.61 -4.47 -28.84
C GLU A 119 1.83 -3.52 -30.03
N ARG A 120 2.84 -2.63 -29.97
CA ARG A 120 3.09 -1.68 -31.08
C ARG A 120 3.38 -2.45 -32.37
N GLY A 121 2.54 -2.23 -33.38
CA GLY A 121 2.67 -2.85 -34.70
C GLY A 121 1.98 -4.21 -34.83
N HIS A 122 1.44 -4.78 -33.75
CA HIS A 122 0.72 -6.05 -33.77
C HIS A 122 -0.80 -5.87 -33.78
N THR A 123 -1.30 -4.82 -33.13
CA THR A 123 -2.74 -4.54 -33.00
C THR A 123 -3.04 -3.04 -33.10
N GLN A 124 -4.23 -2.67 -33.56
CA GLN A 124 -4.67 -1.27 -33.51
C GLN A 124 -5.01 -0.86 -32.08
N ILE A 125 -4.35 0.20 -31.61
CA ILE A 125 -4.57 0.77 -30.27
C ILE A 125 -5.82 1.64 -30.31
N ASN A 126 -6.85 1.30 -29.52
CA ASN A 126 -8.05 2.11 -29.42
C ASN A 126 -7.75 3.43 -28.68
N PRO A 127 -8.01 4.61 -29.29
CA PRO A 127 -7.78 5.91 -28.67
C PRO A 127 -8.50 6.11 -27.31
N LEU A 128 -9.61 5.40 -27.09
CA LEU A 128 -10.33 5.42 -25.80
C LEU A 128 -9.46 4.96 -24.62
N LEU A 129 -8.39 4.20 -24.86
CA LEU A 129 -7.42 3.85 -23.82
C LEU A 129 -6.81 5.09 -23.17
N PHE A 130 -6.42 6.08 -23.96
CA PHE A 130 -5.80 7.31 -23.46
C PHE A 130 -6.82 8.17 -22.71
N VAL A 131 -8.09 8.15 -23.14
CA VAL A 131 -9.20 8.76 -22.40
C VAL A 131 -9.38 8.06 -21.04
N GLY A 132 -9.31 6.73 -21.00
CA GLY A 132 -9.35 5.95 -19.76
C GLY A 132 -8.19 6.29 -18.82
N ILE A 133 -6.97 6.40 -19.34
CA ILE A 133 -5.79 6.82 -18.56
C ILE A 133 -6.01 8.22 -17.95
N LEU A 134 -6.47 9.18 -18.75
CA LEU A 134 -6.77 10.52 -18.26
C LEU A 134 -7.87 10.48 -17.20
N GLY A 135 -8.92 9.67 -17.41
CA GLY A 135 -10.01 9.46 -16.46
C GLY A 135 -9.54 8.87 -15.13
N VAL A 136 -8.57 7.95 -15.13
CA VAL A 136 -7.96 7.41 -13.91
C VAL A 136 -7.23 8.51 -13.14
N VAL A 137 -6.45 9.36 -13.82
CA VAL A 137 -5.73 10.47 -13.19
C VAL A 137 -6.71 11.47 -12.56
N VAL A 138 -7.75 11.86 -13.31
CA VAL A 138 -8.79 12.77 -12.80
C VAL A 138 -9.53 12.16 -11.61
N SER A 139 -9.93 10.89 -11.71
CA SER A 139 -10.65 10.20 -10.64
C SER A 139 -9.79 10.05 -9.38
N ALA A 140 -8.52 9.70 -9.53
CA ALA A 140 -7.58 9.60 -8.42
C ALA A 140 -7.39 10.95 -7.72
N ALA A 141 -7.28 12.04 -8.48
CA ALA A 141 -7.22 13.39 -7.94
C ALA A 141 -8.50 13.75 -7.18
N LEU A 142 -9.67 13.55 -7.79
CA LEU A 142 -10.96 13.83 -7.14
C LEU A 142 -11.13 13.04 -5.85
N VAL A 143 -10.79 11.74 -5.83
CA VAL A 143 -10.83 10.92 -4.60
C VAL A 143 -9.88 11.50 -3.55
N ALA A 144 -8.64 11.83 -3.92
CA ALA A 144 -7.67 12.39 -2.98
C ALA A 144 -8.09 13.75 -2.40
N TYR A 145 -8.74 14.60 -3.20
CA TYR A 145 -9.17 15.94 -2.76
C TYR A 145 -10.53 15.94 -2.04
N CYS A 146 -11.46 15.08 -2.43
CA CYS A 146 -12.83 15.07 -1.91
C CYS A 146 -13.06 14.08 -0.77
N THR A 147 -12.12 13.16 -0.50
CA THR A 147 -12.23 12.29 0.69
C THR A 147 -12.17 13.15 1.96
N PRO A 148 -13.07 12.96 2.95
CA PRO A 148 -12.98 13.68 4.22
C PRO A 148 -11.73 13.26 4.98
N HIS A 149 -10.97 14.24 5.49
CA HIS A 149 -9.76 14.00 6.26
C HIS A 149 -9.95 14.50 7.68
N ALA A 150 -9.52 13.72 8.67
CA ALA A 150 -9.47 14.18 10.05
C ALA A 150 -8.60 15.44 10.13
N ALA A 151 -9.11 16.48 10.80
CA ALA A 151 -8.35 17.69 11.05
C ALA A 151 -7.02 17.32 11.77
N PRO A 152 -5.91 18.03 11.51
CA PRO A 152 -4.70 17.88 12.31
C PRO A 152 -5.09 17.96 13.80
N PRO A 153 -4.50 17.14 14.68
CA PRO A 153 -4.72 17.29 16.11
C PRO A 153 -4.46 18.74 16.48
N GLY A 154 -5.51 19.45 16.92
CA GLY A 154 -5.36 20.81 17.41
C GLY A 154 -4.33 20.82 18.55
N PRO A 155 -3.69 21.97 18.83
CA PRO A 155 -2.81 22.10 19.98
C PRO A 155 -3.51 21.52 21.21
N LYS A 156 -2.88 20.53 21.83
CA LYS A 156 -3.38 19.92 23.06
C LYS A 156 -3.72 21.05 24.04
N PRO A 157 -4.96 21.16 24.55
CA PRO A 157 -5.27 22.14 25.57
C PRO A 157 -4.28 21.97 26.72
N ALA A 158 -3.55 23.04 27.05
CA ALA A 158 -2.73 23.08 28.25
C ALA A 158 -3.67 23.14 29.46
N GLY A 159 -3.99 21.97 30.03
CA GLY A 159 -4.67 21.78 31.31
C GLY A 159 -4.58 20.30 31.64
N ASP A 160 -4.08 19.82 32.78
CA ASP A 160 -4.01 20.43 34.10
C ASP A 160 -2.61 20.28 34.71
N ALA A 161 -1.93 21.41 34.91
CA ALA A 161 -0.82 21.52 35.88
C ALA A 161 -1.33 22.28 37.10
N SER A 162 -2.34 21.74 37.79
CA SER A 162 -2.73 22.20 39.13
C SER A 162 -3.48 21.10 39.88
N LYS A 163 -2.72 20.22 40.53
CA LYS A 163 -3.07 19.52 41.77
C LYS A 163 -1.90 18.60 42.15
N GLY A 164 -0.97 19.18 42.89
CA GLY A 164 0.20 18.45 43.41
C GLY A 164 1.21 19.37 44.08
N ALA A 165 0.75 20.31 44.91
CA ALA A 165 1.65 20.98 45.83
C ALA A 165 1.85 20.07 47.06
N PRO A 166 3.09 19.67 47.42
CA PRO A 166 3.35 18.94 48.65
C PRO A 166 3.14 19.86 49.87
N PRO A 167 2.71 19.33 51.03
CA PRO A 167 2.56 20.15 52.24
C PRO A 167 3.92 20.65 52.72
N SER A 168 3.99 21.94 53.04
CA SER A 168 5.18 22.61 53.57
C SER A 168 5.56 22.09 54.97
N PRO A 169 6.86 21.94 55.29
CA PRO A 169 7.29 21.47 56.61
C PRO A 169 7.16 22.61 57.64
N THR A 170 6.35 22.38 58.67
CA THR A 170 6.30 23.17 59.90
C THR A 170 7.62 23.07 60.67
N LYS A 171 8.23 24.22 60.96
CA LYS A 171 9.41 24.36 61.83
C LYS A 171 8.95 24.52 63.29
N PRO A 172 9.44 23.74 64.27
CA PRO A 172 9.17 24.00 65.68
C PRO A 172 10.05 25.14 66.22
N ALA A 173 9.45 25.92 67.13
CA ALA A 173 10.10 26.92 67.98
C ALA A 173 10.78 26.28 69.19
#